data_AF-A0A1Z5KZB5-F1
#
_entry.id   AF-A0A1Z5KZB5-F1
#
_cell.length_a   1.000
_cell.length_b   1.000
_cell.length_c   1.000
_cell.angle_alpha   90.00
_cell.angle_beta   90.00
_cell.angle_gamma   90.00
#
_symmetry.space_group_name_H-M   'P 1'
#
loop_
_entity.id
_entity.type
_entity.pdbx_description
1 polymer ?
#
loop_
_entity_poly.entity_id
_entity_poly.type
_entity_poly.pdbx_seq_one_letter_code
_entity_poly.pdbx_strand_id
1 'polypeptide(L)'
;MREEDFSKILEIEEQYVQQMCSDIIKLKPDVVITEKGISDLAQHYLMKANISCVRRVRKTDNNRIARACGATIANRTDELKEEDVGTRAGLFEIQKIGDEYFCFITECEDPKACTILLRGASKDILNEVERNLQDAMAVARNVMLEPRLVPGGGAVEMAVGHHLTEKAKAITKGKACVEHGWQVEH
;
A
#
# COMPACT_ATOMS: atom_id res chain seq x y z
N MET A 1 42.32 -16.54 22.88
CA MET A 1 41.97 -16.15 21.50
C MET A 1 43.09 -15.26 21.02
N ARG A 2 43.85 -15.64 19.98
CA ARG A 2 45.09 -14.94 19.59
C ARG A 2 44.73 -13.68 18.79
N GLU A 3 45.54 -12.61 18.90
CA GLU A 3 45.37 -11.36 18.15
C GLU A 3 45.29 -11.55 16.62
N GLU A 4 46.01 -12.54 16.10
CA GLU A 4 45.99 -12.92 14.68
C GLU A 4 44.65 -13.50 14.21
N ASP A 5 43.87 -14.11 15.12
CA ASP A 5 42.56 -14.67 14.78
C ASP A 5 41.53 -13.55 14.66
N PHE A 6 41.63 -12.48 15.47
CA PHE A 6 40.73 -11.32 15.41
C PHE A 6 40.92 -10.48 14.14
N SER A 7 42.17 -10.23 13.75
CA SER A 7 42.49 -9.48 12.52
C SER A 7 41.96 -10.19 11.28
N LYS A 8 42.13 -11.51 11.18
CA LYS A 8 41.59 -12.30 10.06
C LYS A 8 40.06 -12.26 10.00
N ILE A 9 39.37 -12.30 11.14
CA ILE A 9 37.90 -12.21 11.17
C ILE A 9 37.43 -10.86 10.63
N LEU A 10 38.09 -9.77 11.02
CA LEU A 10 37.78 -8.42 10.53
C LEU A 10 37.97 -8.29 9.02
N GLU A 11 39.09 -8.80 8.48
CA GLU A 11 39.36 -8.79 7.04
C GLU A 11 38.28 -9.56 6.25
N ILE A 12 37.84 -10.72 6.76
CA ILE A 12 36.78 -11.51 6.14
C ILE A 12 35.44 -10.74 6.13
N GLU A 13 35.11 -10.07 7.24
CA GLU A 13 33.89 -9.25 7.33
C GLU A 13 33.92 -8.08 6.35
N GLU A 14 35.04 -7.37 6.25
CA GLU A 14 35.21 -6.26 5.30
C GLU A 14 35.10 -6.74 3.85
N GLN A 15 35.74 -7.85 3.50
CA GLN A 15 35.66 -8.46 2.17
C GLN A 15 34.22 -8.85 1.82
N TYR A 16 33.49 -9.43 2.78
CA TYR A 16 32.09 -9.81 2.59
C TYR A 16 31.20 -8.58 2.32
N VAL A 17 31.37 -7.51 3.10
CA VAL A 17 30.63 -6.25 2.89
C VAL A 17 30.98 -5.63 1.54
N GLN A 18 32.25 -5.63 1.17
CA GLN A 18 32.72 -5.10 -0.11
C GLN A 18 32.15 -5.89 -1.30
N GLN A 19 32.08 -7.22 -1.20
CA GLN A 19 31.51 -8.06 -2.23
C GLN A 19 30.02 -7.77 -2.43
N MET A 20 29.23 -7.70 -1.35
CA MET A 20 27.82 -7.33 -1.42
C MET A 20 27.60 -5.95 -2.07
N CYS A 21 28.43 -4.97 -1.71
CA CYS A 21 28.36 -3.64 -2.33
C CYS A 21 28.74 -3.68 -3.81
N SER A 22 29.74 -4.48 -4.17
CA SER A 22 30.16 -4.64 -5.56
C SER A 22 29.03 -5.19 -6.43
N ASP A 23 28.28 -6.17 -5.94
CA ASP A 23 27.15 -6.75 -6.67
C ASP A 23 26.05 -5.71 -6.94
N ILE A 24 25.75 -4.86 -5.96
CA ILE A 24 24.81 -3.75 -6.13
C ILE A 24 25.35 -2.71 -7.12
N ILE A 25 26.63 -2.33 -7.00
CA ILE A 25 27.26 -1.30 -7.84
C ILE A 25 27.34 -1.75 -9.31
N LYS A 26 27.47 -3.06 -9.59
CA LYS A 26 27.47 -3.60 -10.97
C LYS A 26 26.20 -3.22 -11.73
N LEU A 27 25.06 -3.17 -11.05
CA LEU A 27 23.75 -2.81 -11.61
C LEU A 27 23.56 -1.29 -11.76
N LYS A 28 24.46 -0.49 -11.19
CA LYS A 28 24.45 0.98 -11.22
C LYS A 28 23.08 1.61 -10.86
N PRO A 29 22.46 1.25 -9.71
CA PRO A 29 21.23 1.90 -9.28
C PRO A 29 21.52 3.32 -8.77
N ASP A 30 20.61 4.27 -9.00
CA ASP A 30 20.71 5.63 -8.44
C ASP A 30 20.33 5.66 -6.94
N VAL A 31 19.35 4.83 -6.56
CA VAL A 31 18.80 4.76 -5.21
C VAL A 31 18.67 3.31 -4.75
N VAL A 32 19.20 3.01 -3.56
CA VAL A 32 19.09 1.72 -2.89
C VAL A 32 18.22 1.88 -1.65
N ILE A 33 17.19 1.03 -1.54
CA ILE A 33 16.21 1.08 -0.45
C ILE A 33 16.28 -0.22 0.33
N THR A 34 16.46 -0.12 1.65
CA THR A 34 16.58 -1.29 2.53
C THR A 34 15.59 -1.25 3.68
N GLU A 35 14.99 -2.40 3.98
CA GLU A 35 14.14 -2.56 5.18
C GLU A 35 14.98 -2.49 6.47
N LYS A 36 16.22 -2.97 6.41
CA LYS A 36 17.16 -2.99 7.54
C LYS A 36 18.12 -1.80 7.48
N GLY A 37 18.99 -1.74 8.49
CA GLY A 37 20.12 -0.80 8.49
C GLY A 37 21.18 -1.17 7.46
N ILE A 38 22.02 -0.20 7.13
CA ILE A 38 23.18 -0.35 6.26
C ILE A 38 24.42 -0.07 7.11
N SER A 39 25.44 -0.92 7.04
CA SER A 39 26.73 -0.71 7.74
C SER A 39 27.42 0.57 7.22
N ASP A 40 28.16 1.27 8.08
CA ASP A 40 28.83 2.52 7.71
C ASP A 40 29.89 2.30 6.61
N LEU A 41 30.56 1.14 6.62
CA LEU A 41 31.48 0.73 5.57
C LEU A 41 30.77 0.61 4.21
N ALA A 42 29.59 -0.02 4.20
CA ALA A 42 28.78 -0.15 2.98
C ALA A 42 28.26 1.21 2.48
N GLN A 43 27.83 2.10 3.40
CA GLN A 43 27.42 3.45 3.04
C GLN A 43 28.55 4.21 2.36
N HIS A 44 29.78 4.10 2.86
CA HIS A 44 30.95 4.74 2.26
C HIS A 44 31.27 4.20 0.86
N TYR A 45 31.15 2.89 0.64
CA TYR A 45 31.33 2.31 -0.70
C TYR A 45 30.25 2.75 -1.69
N LEU A 46 28.97 2.75 -1.27
CA LEU A 46 27.85 3.18 -2.10
C LEU A 46 27.90 4.69 -2.40
N MET A 47 28.30 5.51 -1.42
CA MET A 47 28.50 6.95 -1.60
C MET A 47 29.62 7.24 -2.62
N LYS A 48 30.73 6.50 -2.59
CA LYS A 48 31.80 6.62 -3.60
C LYS A 48 31.32 6.28 -5.02
N ALA A 49 30.34 5.38 -5.12
CA ALA A 49 29.70 5.04 -6.38
C ALA A 49 28.56 6.00 -6.78
N ASN A 50 28.35 7.09 -6.01
CA ASN A 50 27.28 8.07 -6.20
C ASN A 50 25.86 7.49 -6.09
N ILE A 51 25.68 6.48 -5.23
CA ILE A 51 24.41 5.80 -5.00
C ILE A 51 23.78 6.30 -3.70
N SER A 52 22.54 6.80 -3.77
CA SER A 52 21.79 7.25 -2.59
C SER A 52 21.17 6.07 -1.85
N CYS A 53 21.25 6.07 -0.52
CA CYS A 53 20.78 4.95 0.29
C CYS A 53 19.67 5.38 1.26
N VAL A 54 18.51 4.73 1.19
CA VAL A 54 17.39 4.91 2.13
C VAL A 54 17.28 3.65 2.99
N ARG A 55 17.63 3.77 4.27
CA ARG A 55 17.66 2.65 5.23
C ARG A 55 16.46 2.66 6.17
N ARG A 56 16.14 1.49 6.73
CA ARG A 56 15.07 1.30 7.73
C ARG A 56 13.67 1.65 7.21
N VAL A 57 13.39 1.37 5.95
CA VAL A 57 12.05 1.56 5.37
C VAL A 57 11.10 0.46 5.87
N ARG A 58 9.86 0.82 6.17
CA ARG A 58 8.85 -0.17 6.60
C ARG A 58 8.55 -1.13 5.45
N LYS A 59 8.34 -2.42 5.77
CA LYS A 59 8.01 -3.46 4.78
C LYS A 59 6.80 -3.11 3.89
N THR A 60 5.77 -2.48 4.46
CA THR A 60 4.58 -2.02 3.72
C THR A 60 4.93 -0.97 2.67
N ASP A 61 5.86 -0.07 2.97
CA ASP A 61 6.28 1.00 2.07
C ASP A 61 7.23 0.46 1.02
N ASN A 62 8.11 -0.48 1.37
CA ASN A 62 8.97 -1.17 0.40
C ASN A 62 8.13 -1.88 -0.68
N ASN A 63 7.04 -2.56 -0.29
CA ASN A 63 6.10 -3.17 -1.24
C ASN A 63 5.41 -2.15 -2.14
N ARG A 64 5.09 -0.94 -1.63
CA ARG A 64 4.49 0.13 -2.41
C ARG A 64 5.49 0.70 -3.41
N ILE A 65 6.71 0.96 -2.98
CA ILE A 65 7.79 1.49 -3.82
C ILE A 65 8.13 0.49 -4.94
N ALA A 66 8.27 -0.79 -4.61
CA ALA A 66 8.45 -1.85 -5.61
C ALA A 66 7.36 -1.84 -6.68
N ARG A 67 6.09 -1.70 -6.29
CA ARG A 67 4.94 -1.62 -7.22
C ARG A 67 4.91 -0.33 -8.03
N ALA A 68 5.33 0.79 -7.45
CA ALA A 68 5.38 2.09 -8.11
C ALA A 68 6.50 2.15 -9.16
N CYS A 69 7.70 1.70 -8.83
CA CYS A 69 8.88 1.74 -9.70
C CYS A 69 9.01 0.50 -10.61
N GLY A 70 8.26 -0.57 -10.33
CA GLY A 70 8.44 -1.87 -11.00
C GLY A 70 9.70 -2.62 -10.59
N ALA A 71 10.25 -2.33 -9.41
CA ALA A 71 11.37 -3.08 -8.85
C ALA A 71 10.89 -4.40 -8.23
N THR A 72 11.77 -5.40 -8.19
CA THR A 72 11.57 -6.63 -7.43
C THR A 72 12.29 -6.51 -6.08
N ILE A 73 11.63 -6.95 -5.00
CA ILE A 73 12.27 -6.98 -3.67
C ILE A 73 13.13 -8.24 -3.58
N ALA A 74 14.45 -8.06 -3.59
CA ALA A 74 15.42 -9.13 -3.39
C ALA A 74 15.88 -9.20 -1.92
N ASN A 75 16.15 -10.42 -1.45
CA ASN A 75 16.71 -10.65 -0.11
C ASN A 75 18.23 -10.83 -0.12
N ARG A 76 18.80 -11.15 -1.29
CA ARG A 76 20.18 -11.55 -1.50
C ARG A 76 20.77 -10.72 -2.62
N THR A 77 21.98 -10.20 -2.43
CA THR A 77 22.64 -9.34 -3.43
C THR A 77 23.18 -10.13 -4.62
N ASP A 78 23.48 -11.40 -4.43
CA ASP A 78 24.00 -12.31 -5.46
C ASP A 78 22.95 -12.75 -6.49
N GLU A 79 21.66 -12.63 -6.13
CA GLU A 79 20.54 -12.98 -7.02
C GLU A 79 20.03 -11.78 -7.82
N LEU A 80 20.55 -10.57 -7.56
CA LEU A 80 20.10 -9.35 -8.22
C LEU A 80 20.44 -9.37 -9.70
N LYS A 81 19.44 -9.12 -10.53
CA LYS A 81 19.60 -8.94 -11.97
C LYS A 81 19.14 -7.56 -12.40
N GLU A 82 19.47 -7.19 -13.64
CA GLU A 82 19.01 -5.93 -14.24
C GLU A 82 17.47 -5.86 -14.32
N GLU A 83 16.78 -7.00 -14.47
CA GLU A 83 15.31 -7.07 -14.48
C GLU A 83 14.65 -6.72 -13.14
N ASP A 84 15.40 -6.82 -12.02
CA ASP A 84 14.89 -6.51 -10.69
C ASP A 84 14.97 -5.01 -10.37
N VAL A 85 15.76 -4.25 -11.14
CA VAL A 85 15.95 -2.81 -10.94
C VAL A 85 14.76 -2.05 -11.52
N GLY A 86 14.07 -1.30 -10.66
CA GLY A 86 12.92 -0.50 -11.09
C GLY A 86 13.34 0.72 -11.90
N THR A 87 13.10 0.70 -13.20
CA THR A 87 13.42 1.80 -14.14
C THR A 87 12.29 2.81 -14.30
N ARG A 88 11.11 2.54 -13.72
CA ARG A 88 9.89 3.33 -13.94
C ARG A 88 9.76 4.53 -13.01
N ALA A 89 10.76 4.86 -12.21
CA ALA A 89 10.76 6.05 -11.35
C ALA A 89 11.30 7.26 -12.13
N GLY A 90 10.58 8.37 -12.16
CA GLY A 90 11.00 9.56 -12.89
C GLY A 90 11.95 10.45 -12.08
N LEU A 91 11.51 10.88 -10.90
CA LEU A 91 12.27 11.79 -10.04
C LEU A 91 12.37 11.26 -8.61
N PHE A 92 13.58 11.24 -8.08
CA PHE A 92 13.83 11.04 -6.65
C PHE A 92 14.35 12.34 -6.04
N GLU A 93 13.65 12.83 -5.03
CA GLU A 93 14.05 14.04 -4.31
C GLU A 93 13.83 13.90 -2.80
N ILE A 94 14.65 14.61 -2.04
CA ILE A 94 14.50 14.72 -0.59
C ILE A 94 14.07 16.15 -0.28
N GLN A 95 12.85 16.31 0.20
CA GLN A 95 12.31 17.62 0.58
C GLN A 95 12.14 17.72 2.09
N LYS A 96 12.48 18.87 2.65
CA LYS A 96 12.23 19.19 4.05
C LYS A 96 10.84 19.81 4.19
N ILE A 97 9.98 19.18 4.99
CA ILE A 97 8.64 19.67 5.28
C ILE A 97 8.52 19.86 6.80
N GLY A 98 8.41 21.10 7.24
CA GLY A 98 8.53 21.44 8.66
C GLY A 98 9.95 21.15 9.14
N ASP A 99 10.08 20.30 10.15
CA ASP A 99 11.37 19.90 10.73
C ASP A 99 11.84 18.50 10.28
N GLU A 100 11.07 17.82 9.45
CA GLU A 100 11.35 16.44 8.99
C GLU A 100 11.72 16.41 7.50
N TYR A 101 12.54 15.42 7.13
CA TYR A 101 12.90 15.13 5.75
C TYR A 101 12.03 14.01 5.18
N PHE A 102 11.47 14.24 4.00
CA PHE A 102 10.65 13.29 3.27
C PHE A 102 11.34 12.94 1.96
N CYS A 103 11.35 11.65 1.63
CA CYS A 103 11.82 11.16 0.35
C CYS A 103 10.62 11.01 -0.59
N PHE A 104 10.66 11.69 -1.73
CA PHE A 104 9.64 11.62 -2.75
C PHE A 104 10.19 10.87 -3.96
N ILE A 105 9.41 9.89 -4.42
CA ILE A 105 9.61 9.22 -5.70
C ILE A 105 8.38 9.58 -6.53
N THR A 106 8.56 10.45 -7.51
CA THR A 106 7.50 11.06 -8.32
C THR A 106 7.73 10.76 -9.80
N GLU A 107 6.74 11.12 -10.63
CA GLU A 107 6.79 10.93 -12.09
C GLU A 107 6.99 9.46 -12.51
N CYS A 108 6.40 8.52 -11.75
CA CYS A 108 6.50 7.11 -12.07
C CYS A 108 5.65 6.72 -13.29
N GLU A 109 6.17 5.85 -14.14
CA GLU A 109 5.45 5.30 -15.30
C GLU A 109 4.54 4.13 -14.87
N ASP A 110 3.23 4.29 -15.06
CA ASP A 110 2.18 3.34 -14.66
C ASP A 110 2.31 2.84 -13.19
N PRO A 111 2.13 3.74 -12.22
CA PRO A 111 2.30 3.39 -10.81
C PRO A 111 1.11 2.56 -10.30
N LYS A 112 1.38 1.31 -9.92
CA LYS A 112 0.37 0.43 -9.29
C LYS A 112 0.12 0.74 -7.82
N ALA A 113 0.91 1.63 -7.23
CA ALA A 113 0.76 2.11 -5.86
C ALA A 113 1.07 3.61 -5.83
N CYS A 114 0.22 4.37 -5.14
CA CYS A 114 0.37 5.81 -4.94
C CYS A 114 0.25 6.12 -3.44
N THR A 115 0.91 7.19 -3.00
CA THR A 115 0.86 7.68 -1.61
C THR A 115 0.34 9.10 -1.61
N ILE A 116 -0.63 9.40 -0.75
CA ILE A 116 -1.18 10.74 -0.55
C ILE A 116 -0.64 11.28 0.77
N LEU A 117 0.09 12.39 0.73
CA LEU A 117 0.60 13.05 1.94
C LEU A 117 -0.44 14.05 2.46
N LEU A 118 -1.08 13.73 3.58
CA LEU A 118 -2.02 14.62 4.26
C LEU A 118 -1.26 15.57 5.20
N ARG A 119 -1.59 16.86 5.14
CA ARG A 119 -1.05 17.90 6.02
C ARG A 119 -2.18 18.68 6.65
N GLY A 120 -2.12 18.92 7.95
CA GLY A 120 -3.19 19.55 8.71
C GLY A 120 -2.69 20.12 10.04
N ALA A 121 -3.47 21.03 10.62
CA ALA A 121 -3.08 21.76 11.83
C ALA A 121 -3.15 20.92 13.12
N SER A 122 -4.03 19.90 13.16
CA SER A 122 -4.21 19.01 14.30
C SER A 122 -4.29 17.55 13.85
N LYS A 123 -3.84 16.63 14.71
CA LYS A 123 -3.93 15.18 14.50
C LYS A 123 -5.38 14.71 14.38
N ASP A 124 -6.29 15.31 15.12
CA ASP A 124 -7.71 14.92 15.07
C ASP A 124 -8.33 15.21 13.70
N ILE A 125 -7.99 16.37 13.13
CA ILE A 125 -8.43 16.75 11.77
C ILE A 125 -7.81 15.80 10.75
N LEU A 126 -6.53 15.46 10.89
CA LEU A 126 -5.85 14.53 9.98
C LEU A 126 -6.48 13.13 10.01
N ASN A 127 -6.77 12.60 11.19
CA ASN A 127 -7.42 11.30 11.36
C ASN A 127 -8.82 11.29 10.73
N GLU A 128 -9.57 12.39 10.87
CA GLU A 128 -10.90 12.53 10.27
C GLU A 128 -10.83 12.60 8.75
N VAL A 129 -9.87 13.36 8.21
CA VAL A 129 -9.64 13.45 6.75
C VAL A 129 -9.18 12.12 6.18
N GLU A 130 -8.31 11.38 6.86
CA GLU A 130 -7.87 10.04 6.45
C GLU A 130 -9.06 9.08 6.33
N ARG A 131 -9.94 9.05 7.35
CA ARG A 131 -11.15 8.22 7.34
C ARG A 131 -12.08 8.60 6.19
N ASN A 132 -12.38 9.89 6.04
CA ASN A 132 -13.25 10.38 4.97
C ASN A 132 -12.70 10.06 3.57
N LEU A 133 -11.38 10.17 3.38
CA LEU A 133 -10.73 9.82 2.12
C LEU A 133 -10.80 8.32 1.85
N GLN A 134 -10.60 7.49 2.88
CA GLN A 134 -10.68 6.04 2.76
C GLN A 134 -12.09 5.58 2.36
N ASP A 135 -13.13 6.18 2.95
CA ASP A 135 -14.53 5.90 2.61
C ASP A 135 -14.86 6.34 1.19
N ALA A 136 -14.44 7.55 0.79
CA ALA A 136 -14.63 8.05 -0.56
C ALA A 136 -13.96 7.15 -1.61
N MET A 137 -12.73 6.70 -1.36
CA MET A 137 -12.00 5.78 -2.24
C MET A 137 -12.68 4.40 -2.31
N ALA A 138 -13.22 3.90 -1.20
CA ALA A 138 -13.95 2.64 -1.18
C ALA A 138 -15.22 2.70 -2.05
N VAL A 139 -15.97 3.80 -1.95
CA VAL A 139 -17.16 4.04 -2.78
C VAL A 139 -16.76 4.18 -4.26
N ALA A 140 -15.76 5.01 -4.58
CA ALA A 140 -15.29 5.20 -5.94
C ALA A 140 -14.84 3.88 -6.59
N ARG A 141 -14.10 3.04 -5.84
CA ARG A 141 -13.71 1.70 -6.28
C ARG A 141 -14.92 0.82 -6.58
N ASN A 142 -15.92 0.81 -5.70
CA ASN A 142 -17.11 0.00 -5.89
C ASN A 142 -17.89 0.44 -7.14
N VAL A 143 -18.03 1.75 -7.38
CA VAL A 143 -18.69 2.29 -8.57
C VAL A 143 -17.93 1.96 -9.85
N MET A 144 -16.59 1.98 -9.82
CA MET A 144 -15.78 1.54 -10.96
C MET A 144 -15.94 0.06 -11.29
N LEU A 145 -16.12 -0.79 -10.28
CA LEU A 145 -16.31 -2.23 -10.47
C LEU A 145 -17.75 -2.59 -10.88
N GLU A 146 -18.74 -1.98 -10.22
CA GLU A 146 -20.16 -2.16 -10.54
C GLU A 146 -20.87 -0.80 -10.59
N PRO A 147 -21.25 -0.31 -11.78
CA PRO A 147 -21.81 1.03 -11.95
C PRO A 147 -23.30 1.13 -11.58
N ARG A 148 -23.85 0.16 -10.84
CA ARG A 148 -25.27 0.16 -10.43
C ARG A 148 -25.42 0.88 -9.10
N LEU A 149 -26.24 1.92 -9.09
CA LEU A 149 -26.46 2.77 -7.93
C LEU A 149 -27.94 2.80 -7.57
N VAL A 150 -28.20 2.91 -6.27
CA VAL A 150 -29.52 3.11 -5.69
C VAL A 150 -29.46 4.29 -4.70
N PRO A 151 -30.57 5.01 -4.48
CA PRO A 151 -30.56 6.11 -3.52
C PRO A 151 -30.32 5.61 -2.09
N GLY A 152 -29.37 6.22 -1.39
CA GLY A 152 -29.07 5.88 0.01
C GLY A 152 -30.06 6.49 1.01
N GLY A 153 -29.64 6.58 2.27
CA GLY A 153 -30.41 7.28 3.32
C GLY A 153 -31.75 6.65 3.68
N GLY A 154 -31.90 5.33 3.50
CA GLY A 154 -33.15 4.62 3.79
C GLY A 154 -34.18 4.66 2.66
N ALA A 155 -33.92 5.34 1.54
CA ALA A 155 -34.89 5.54 0.47
C ALA A 155 -35.29 4.21 -0.22
N VAL A 156 -34.33 3.31 -0.43
CA VAL A 156 -34.57 1.99 -1.02
C VAL A 156 -35.41 1.12 -0.08
N GLU A 157 -35.08 1.14 1.20
CA GLU A 157 -35.78 0.41 2.26
C GLU A 157 -37.24 0.88 2.36
N MET A 158 -37.48 2.19 2.29
CA MET A 158 -38.83 2.75 2.25
C MET A 158 -39.59 2.36 0.99
N ALA A 159 -38.96 2.43 -0.19
CA ALA A 159 -39.59 2.04 -1.45
C ALA A 159 -39.96 0.55 -1.47
N VAL A 160 -39.05 -0.32 -1.00
CA VAL A 160 -39.29 -1.77 -0.88
C VAL A 160 -40.38 -2.06 0.14
N GLY A 161 -40.36 -1.41 1.30
CA GLY A 161 -41.39 -1.56 2.33
C GLY A 161 -42.78 -1.14 1.87
N HIS A 162 -42.88 -0.02 1.16
CA HIS A 162 -44.12 0.42 0.54
C HIS A 162 -44.63 -0.59 -0.49
N HIS A 163 -43.76 -1.05 -1.38
CA HIS A 163 -44.13 -2.03 -2.42
C HIS A 163 -44.59 -3.37 -1.85
N LEU A 164 -43.92 -3.87 -0.80
CA LEU A 164 -44.33 -5.10 -0.11
C LEU A 164 -45.69 -4.94 0.57
N THR A 165 -45.95 -3.78 1.17
CA THR A 165 -47.24 -3.48 1.82
C THR A 165 -48.39 -3.47 0.81
N GLU A 166 -48.18 -2.85 -0.36
CA GLU A 166 -49.17 -2.83 -1.44
C GLU A 166 -49.44 -4.24 -2.00
N LYS A 167 -48.38 -5.04 -2.22
CA LYS A 167 -48.53 -6.44 -2.62
C LYS A 167 -49.27 -7.28 -1.58
N ALA A 168 -48.99 -7.07 -0.29
CA ALA A 168 -49.69 -7.78 0.78
C ALA A 168 -51.20 -7.48 0.76
N LYS A 169 -51.60 -6.22 0.58
CA LYS A 169 -53.01 -5.83 0.42
C LYS A 169 -53.68 -6.50 -0.79
N ALA A 170 -52.97 -6.60 -1.92
CA ALA A 170 -53.48 -7.26 -3.12
C ALA A 170 -53.72 -8.77 -2.91
N ILE A 171 -52.83 -9.45 -2.17
CA ILE A 171 -52.97 -10.87 -1.85
C ILE A 171 -54.15 -11.11 -0.89
N THR A 172 -54.37 -10.22 0.09
CA THR A 172 -55.52 -10.33 1.00
C THR A 172 -56.86 -10.19 0.25
N LYS A 173 -56.94 -9.37 -0.81
CA LYS A 173 -58.13 -9.29 -1.67
C LYS A 173 -58.33 -10.54 -2.54
N GLY A 174 -57.27 -11.29 -2.84
CA GLY A 174 -57.32 -12.54 -3.61
C GLY A 174 -57.62 -13.80 -2.78
N LYS A 175 -57.66 -13.70 -1.45
CA LYS A 175 -58.10 -14.77 -0.53
C LYS A 175 -59.40 -14.36 0.18
N ALA A 176 -60.41 -13.98 -0.59
CA ALA A 176 -61.78 -14.37 -0.22
C ALA A 176 -61.97 -15.85 -0.60
N CYS A 177 -61.17 -16.74 0.01
CA CYS A 177 -61.44 -18.16 -0.02
C CYS A 177 -62.52 -18.42 1.02
N VAL A 178 -63.77 -18.37 0.55
CA VAL A 178 -64.94 -19.14 0.98
C VAL A 178 -64.80 -19.76 2.37
N GLU A 179 -65.56 -19.21 3.33
CA GLU A 179 -65.94 -19.92 4.55
C GLU A 179 -66.56 -21.28 4.15
N HIS A 180 -65.77 -22.34 4.20
CA HIS A 180 -66.32 -23.69 4.27
C HIS A 180 -66.49 -24.04 5.73
N GLY A 181 -67.76 -24.20 6.08
CA GLY A 181 -68.24 -24.35 7.44
C GLY A 181 -67.48 -25.41 8.20
N TRP A 182 -67.01 -25.00 9.38
CA TRP A 182 -66.83 -25.90 10.50
C TRP A 182 -67.76 -25.37 11.59
N GLN A 183 -68.98 -25.92 11.61
CA GLN A 183 -69.78 -26.00 12.83
C GLN A 183 -68.91 -26.73 13.86
N VAL A 184 -68.65 -26.09 14.98
CA VAL A 184 -68.27 -26.77 16.21
C VAL A 184 -69.50 -26.68 17.10
N GLU A 185 -70.32 -27.74 17.05
CA GLU A 185 -71.33 -28.00 18.07
C GLU A 185 -70.64 -28.50 19.36
N HIS A 186 -71.10 -27.92 20.47
CA HIS A 186 -70.84 -28.20 21.89
C HIS A 186 -69.47 -27.86 22.49
#